data_AF-A0A7Y5QJF2-F1
#
_entry.id   AF-A0A7Y5QJF2-F1
#
_cell.length_a   1.000
_cell.length_b   1.000
_cell.length_c   1.000
_cell.angle_alpha   90.00
_cell.angle_beta   90.00
_cell.angle_gamma   90.00
#
_symmetry.space_group_name_H-M   'P 1'
#
loop_
_entity.id
_entity.type
_entity.pdbx_description
1 polymer ?
#
loop_
_entity_poly.entity_id
_entity_poly.type
_entity_poly.pdbx_seq_one_letter_code
_entity_poly.pdbx_strand_id
1 'polypeptide(L)'
;MSDAPHPPSLWQMLRDGRVGFGTRLTLSLVSGLVLVAAAMCAAWLIAAGFSPRQTYGSAPTFYFRVTDDQVFFCLGAAGLIWLATLTALWGGFEQRRYLTRAVLGTIGIVVVCTFVGVAIDEVVRSEEEFLIAGVVLIGAAGVVMLWLSAVHKARRHRAVVGADDLVNVFCPECGYSMIGLHEPRCPECGATFTLDELIRRQNYAAHERPLIDAAARLMGIQRGPAVRIEPPARAADAAEKRAS
;
A
#
# COMPACT_ATOMS: atom_id res chain seq x y z
N MET A 1 -4.69 -20.01 -39.66
CA MET A 1 -4.72 -18.57 -39.34
C MET A 1 -4.74 -18.49 -37.83
N SER A 2 -3.57 -18.33 -37.21
CA SER A 2 -3.40 -18.37 -35.75
C SER A 2 -3.68 -16.99 -35.18
N ASP A 3 -4.64 -16.88 -34.27
CA ASP A 3 -4.91 -15.64 -33.54
C ASP A 3 -3.69 -15.26 -32.72
N ALA A 4 -2.99 -14.22 -33.15
CA ALA A 4 -1.95 -13.62 -32.34
C ALA A 4 -2.61 -12.98 -31.11
N PRO A 5 -2.15 -13.27 -29.88
CA PRO A 5 -2.75 -12.70 -28.69
C PRO A 5 -2.62 -11.17 -28.70
N HIS A 6 -3.73 -10.47 -28.46
CA HIS A 6 -3.72 -9.02 -28.34
C HIS A 6 -2.82 -8.58 -27.17
N PRO A 7 -1.97 -7.55 -27.36
CA PRO A 7 -1.15 -7.03 -26.28
C PRO A 7 -2.06 -6.57 -25.11
N PRO A 8 -1.68 -6.85 -23.85
CA PRO A 8 -2.48 -6.46 -22.70
C PRO A 8 -2.67 -4.94 -22.65
N SER A 9 -3.87 -4.50 -22.27
CA SER A 9 -4.16 -3.08 -22.12
C SER A 9 -3.32 -2.45 -20.99
N LEU A 10 -2.99 -1.16 -21.13
CA LEU A 10 -2.25 -0.41 -20.10
C LEU A 10 -2.92 -0.50 -18.71
N TRP A 11 -4.25 -0.53 -18.66
CA TRP A 11 -5.02 -0.70 -17.44
C TRP A 11 -4.80 -2.07 -16.79
N GLN A 12 -4.75 -3.16 -17.57
CA GLN A 12 -4.38 -4.48 -17.05
C GLN A 12 -2.94 -4.48 -16.55
N MET A 13 -2.01 -3.86 -17.27
CA MET A 13 -0.60 -3.77 -16.82
C MET A 13 -0.46 -2.98 -15.50
N LEU A 14 -1.23 -1.90 -15.32
CA LEU A 14 -1.29 -1.11 -14.08
C LEU A 14 -1.82 -1.95 -12.91
N ARG A 15 -2.94 -2.65 -13.15
CA ARG A 15 -3.59 -3.53 -12.17
C ARG A 15 -2.68 -4.69 -11.75
N ASP A 16 -1.95 -5.27 -12.69
CA ASP A 16 -1.05 -6.40 -12.48
C ASP A 16 0.28 -6.02 -11.82
N GLY A 17 0.51 -4.74 -11.50
CA GLY A 17 1.76 -4.33 -10.87
C GLY A 17 2.96 -4.22 -11.81
N ARG A 18 2.81 -4.56 -13.11
CA ARG A 18 3.93 -4.68 -14.06
C ARG A 18 4.49 -3.35 -14.56
N VAL A 19 3.71 -2.28 -14.41
CA VAL A 19 4.12 -0.94 -14.85
C VAL A 19 5.21 -0.39 -13.93
N GLY A 20 6.30 0.06 -14.54
CA GLY A 20 7.47 0.60 -13.85
C GLY A 20 7.15 1.84 -12.98
N PHE A 21 8.05 2.11 -12.03
CA PHE A 21 7.93 3.23 -11.09
C PHE A 21 7.70 4.58 -11.80
N GLY A 22 8.46 4.85 -12.87
CA GLY A 22 8.38 6.11 -13.61
C GLY A 22 6.98 6.40 -14.16
N THR A 23 6.36 5.45 -14.87
CA THR A 23 5.01 5.64 -15.42
C THR A 23 3.96 5.86 -14.34
N ARG A 24 4.08 5.19 -13.19
CA ARG A 24 3.17 5.38 -12.05
C ARG A 24 3.31 6.77 -11.44
N LEU A 25 4.54 7.25 -11.30
CA LEU A 25 4.82 8.61 -10.85
C LEU A 25 4.25 9.65 -11.82
N THR A 26 4.46 9.47 -13.12
CA THR A 26 3.89 10.35 -14.14
C THR A 26 2.37 10.38 -14.08
N LEU A 27 1.72 9.21 -13.98
CA LEU A 27 0.25 9.13 -13.84
C LEU A 27 -0.25 9.80 -12.56
N SER A 28 0.50 9.69 -11.47
CA SER A 28 0.18 10.34 -10.18
C SER A 28 0.25 11.86 -10.27
N LEU A 29 1.25 12.40 -10.98
CA LEU A 29 1.39 13.85 -11.19
C LEU A 29 0.31 14.38 -12.15
N VAL A 30 0.09 13.68 -13.26
CA VAL A 30 -0.94 14.06 -14.25
C VAL A 30 -2.33 14.05 -13.62
N SER A 31 -2.68 13.01 -12.85
CA SER A 31 -3.98 12.97 -12.18
C SER A 31 -4.16 14.11 -11.17
N GLY A 32 -3.11 14.49 -10.44
CA GLY A 32 -3.13 15.63 -9.54
C GLY A 32 -3.42 16.95 -10.26
N LEU A 33 -2.70 17.22 -11.37
CA LEU A 33 -2.91 18.43 -12.17
C LEU A 33 -4.32 18.50 -12.77
N VAL A 34 -4.82 17.37 -13.29
CA VAL A 34 -6.19 17.28 -13.84
C VAL A 34 -7.23 17.56 -12.76
N LEU A 35 -7.06 17.02 -11.56
CA LEU A 35 -7.99 17.22 -10.45
C LEU A 35 -7.98 18.66 -9.93
N VAL A 36 -6.82 19.32 -9.88
CA VAL A 36 -6.72 20.75 -9.53
C VAL A 36 -7.46 21.60 -10.56
N ALA A 37 -7.24 21.36 -11.86
CA ALA A 37 -7.94 22.08 -12.92
C ALA A 37 -9.47 21.86 -12.84
N ALA A 38 -9.90 20.61 -12.61
CA ALA A 38 -11.31 20.27 -12.43
C ALA A 38 -11.92 20.96 -11.21
N ALA A 39 -11.19 21.08 -10.10
CA ALA A 39 -11.63 21.79 -8.91
C ALA A 39 -11.87 23.28 -9.17
N MET A 40 -10.98 23.94 -9.92
CA MET A 40 -11.14 25.35 -10.29
C MET A 40 -12.38 25.56 -11.17
N CYS A 41 -12.58 24.69 -12.17
CA CYS A 41 -13.79 24.72 -13.01
C CYS A 41 -15.07 24.48 -12.19
N ALA A 42 -15.04 23.53 -11.26
CA ALA A 42 -16.16 23.23 -10.38
C ALA A 42 -16.51 24.41 -9.46
N ALA A 43 -15.50 25.06 -8.86
CA ALA A 43 -15.71 26.25 -8.03
C ALA A 43 -16.37 27.38 -8.82
N TRP A 44 -15.92 27.62 -10.06
CA TRP A 44 -16.53 28.60 -10.94
C TRP A 44 -17.99 28.25 -11.31
N LEU A 45 -18.28 26.98 -11.62
CA LEU A 45 -19.64 26.52 -11.93
C LEU A 45 -20.58 26.66 -10.72
N ILE A 46 -20.09 26.37 -9.52
CA ILE A 46 -20.85 26.58 -8.28
C ILE A 46 -21.16 28.06 -8.08
N ALA A 47 -20.17 28.94 -8.25
CA ALA A 47 -20.34 30.38 -8.16
C ALA A 47 -21.36 30.90 -9.18
N ALA A 48 -21.34 30.37 -10.41
CA ALA A 48 -22.25 30.74 -11.48
C ALA A 48 -23.69 30.27 -11.24
N GLY A 49 -23.88 29.06 -10.68
CA GLY A 49 -25.19 28.44 -10.52
C GLY A 49 -25.96 28.88 -9.28
N PHE A 50 -25.27 29.12 -8.15
CA PHE A 50 -25.93 29.30 -6.85
C PHE A 50 -25.98 30.75 -6.35
N SER A 51 -25.30 31.71 -7.00
CA SER A 51 -25.22 33.08 -6.48
C SER A 51 -25.28 34.16 -7.55
N PRO A 52 -26.32 34.23 -8.39
CA PRO A 52 -26.56 35.42 -9.20
C PRO A 52 -26.97 36.57 -8.27
N ARG A 53 -26.00 37.31 -7.71
CA ARG A 53 -26.29 38.61 -7.08
C ARG A 53 -26.65 39.57 -8.19
N GLN A 54 -27.95 39.84 -8.33
CA GLN A 54 -28.43 40.91 -9.19
C GLN A 54 -28.05 42.25 -8.54
N THR A 55 -27.08 42.94 -9.14
CA THR A 55 -26.78 44.32 -8.77
C THR A 55 -27.94 45.20 -9.24
N TYR A 56 -28.62 45.89 -8.33
CA TYR A 56 -29.66 46.86 -8.66
C TYR A 56 -29.00 48.09 -9.34
N GLY A 57 -29.00 48.12 -10.68
CA GLY A 57 -28.44 49.19 -11.49
C GLY A 57 -28.82 49.02 -12.97
N SER A 58 -28.83 50.12 -13.73
CA SER A 58 -29.45 50.24 -15.07
C SER A 58 -28.83 49.41 -16.20
N ALA A 59 -27.82 48.59 -15.91
CA ALA A 59 -27.29 47.58 -16.84
C ALA A 59 -26.97 46.30 -16.05
N PRO A 60 -27.56 45.14 -16.39
CA PRO A 60 -27.28 43.89 -15.70
C PRO A 60 -25.90 43.36 -16.09
N THR A 61 -24.85 43.88 -15.45
CA THR A 61 -23.53 43.24 -15.47
C THR A 61 -23.49 42.17 -14.40
N PHE A 62 -23.46 40.90 -14.84
CA PHE A 62 -23.28 39.75 -13.96
C PHE A 62 -21.80 39.59 -13.63
N TYR A 63 -21.40 39.99 -12.42
CA TYR A 63 -20.08 39.68 -11.89
C TYR A 63 -20.19 38.45 -10.99
N PHE A 64 -19.55 37.36 -11.40
CA PHE A 64 -19.43 36.17 -10.57
C PHE A 64 -18.22 36.32 -9.66
N ARG A 65 -18.45 36.41 -8.34
CA ARG A 65 -17.38 36.37 -7.35
C ARG A 65 -17.28 34.95 -6.82
N VAL A 66 -16.21 34.26 -7.18
CA VAL A 66 -15.86 32.98 -6.55
C VAL A 66 -15.44 33.29 -5.12
N THR A 67 -16.07 32.64 -4.13
CA THR A 67 -15.68 32.80 -2.72
C THR A 67 -14.54 31.86 -2.38
N ASP A 68 -13.70 32.25 -1.41
CA ASP A 68 -12.54 31.44 -1.00
C ASP A 68 -12.99 30.06 -0.49
N ASP A 69 -14.14 30.00 0.20
CA ASP A 69 -14.73 28.75 0.71
C ASP A 69 -15.03 27.76 -0.43
N GLN A 70 -15.62 28.23 -1.54
CA GLN A 70 -15.92 27.40 -2.70
C GLN A 70 -14.66 26.78 -3.31
N VAL A 71 -13.58 27.58 -3.41
CA VAL A 71 -12.28 27.12 -3.89
C VAL A 71 -11.70 26.08 -2.93
N PHE A 72 -11.79 26.34 -1.63
CA PHE A 72 -11.30 25.44 -0.59
C PHE A 72 -12.02 24.08 -0.62
N PHE A 73 -13.36 24.07 -0.65
CA PHE A 73 -14.16 22.84 -0.74
C PHE A 73 -13.83 22.02 -1.99
N CYS A 74 -13.74 22.67 -3.16
CA CYS A 74 -13.44 21.99 -4.41
C CYS A 74 -12.02 21.41 -4.42
N LEU A 75 -11.02 22.15 -3.92
CA LEU A 75 -9.64 21.66 -3.81
C LEU A 75 -9.52 20.54 -2.78
N GLY A 76 -10.21 20.64 -1.65
CA GLY A 76 -10.25 19.59 -0.63
C GLY A 76 -10.80 18.27 -1.19
N ALA A 77 -11.93 18.33 -1.89
CA ALA A 77 -12.52 17.17 -2.55
C ALA A 77 -11.58 16.57 -3.62
N ALA A 78 -10.97 17.41 -4.45
CA ALA A 78 -9.96 16.98 -5.44
C ALA A 78 -8.75 16.31 -4.78
N GLY A 79 -8.27 16.83 -3.65
CA GLY A 79 -7.19 16.23 -2.86
C GLY A 79 -7.54 14.83 -2.35
N LEU A 80 -8.76 14.64 -1.84
CA LEU A 80 -9.23 13.31 -1.39
C LEU A 80 -9.33 12.31 -2.55
N ILE A 81 -9.87 12.73 -3.71
CA ILE A 81 -9.94 11.89 -4.91
C ILE A 81 -8.53 11.53 -5.40
N TRP A 82 -7.60 12.48 -5.36
CA TRP A 82 -6.21 12.24 -5.73
C TRP A 82 -5.55 11.23 -4.81
N LEU A 83 -5.73 11.34 -3.49
CA LEU A 83 -5.23 10.36 -2.51
C LEU A 83 -5.83 8.97 -2.73
N ALA A 84 -7.13 8.87 -3.00
CA ALA A 84 -7.77 7.60 -3.37
C ALA A 84 -7.14 7.01 -4.65
N THR A 85 -6.83 7.86 -5.64
CA THR A 85 -6.14 7.43 -6.87
C THR A 85 -4.73 6.93 -6.57
N LEU A 86 -3.97 7.63 -5.72
CA LEU A 86 -2.62 7.19 -5.32
C LEU A 86 -2.68 5.85 -4.56
N THR A 87 -3.62 5.68 -3.64
CA THR A 87 -3.76 4.41 -2.90
C THR A 87 -4.10 3.24 -3.82
N ALA A 88 -4.97 3.44 -4.82
CA ALA A 88 -5.27 2.43 -5.82
C ALA A 88 -4.05 2.12 -6.70
N LEU A 89 -3.34 3.16 -7.17
CA LEU A 89 -2.25 3.03 -8.12
C LEU A 89 -1.00 2.40 -7.47
N TRP A 90 -0.69 2.78 -6.23
CA TRP A 90 0.45 2.26 -5.47
C TRP A 90 0.12 1.03 -4.62
N GLY A 91 -1.16 0.69 -4.50
CA GLY A 91 -1.67 -0.45 -3.74
C GLY A 91 -1.34 -1.81 -4.34
N GLY A 92 -0.59 -1.93 -5.45
CA GLY A 92 -0.22 -3.21 -6.07
C GLY A 92 1.08 -3.84 -5.54
N PHE A 93 2.00 -3.06 -4.96
CA PHE A 93 3.33 -3.56 -4.57
C PHE A 93 3.31 -4.25 -3.20
N GLU A 94 3.37 -5.58 -3.18
CA GLU A 94 3.23 -6.39 -1.96
C GLU A 94 4.19 -6.03 -0.83
N GLN A 95 5.45 -5.71 -1.16
CA GLN A 95 6.49 -5.44 -0.17
C GLN A 95 6.55 -3.95 0.25
N ARG A 96 6.16 -3.02 -0.64
CA ARG A 96 6.09 -1.57 -0.34
C ARG A 96 4.71 -1.08 0.11
N ARG A 97 3.68 -1.94 0.06
CA ARG A 97 2.29 -1.67 0.45
C ARG A 97 2.16 -1.05 1.84
N TYR A 98 3.01 -1.45 2.78
CA TYR A 98 2.92 -0.97 4.16
C TYR A 98 3.38 0.48 4.28
N LEU A 99 4.51 0.83 3.65
CA LEU A 99 5.06 2.17 3.70
C LEU A 99 4.19 3.15 2.90
N THR A 100 3.71 2.75 1.71
CA THR A 100 2.83 3.60 0.90
C THR A 100 1.48 3.82 1.56
N ARG A 101 0.89 2.81 2.21
CA ARG A 101 -0.33 2.99 3.00
C ARG A 101 -0.11 3.89 4.21
N ALA A 102 1.06 3.81 4.86
CA ALA A 102 1.38 4.68 5.98
C ALA A 102 1.47 6.15 5.52
N VAL A 103 2.26 6.42 4.47
CA VAL A 103 2.42 7.78 3.93
C VAL A 103 1.10 8.35 3.41
N LEU A 104 0.31 7.57 2.67
CA LEU A 104 -0.98 8.02 2.15
C LEU A 104 -2.01 8.22 3.27
N GLY A 105 -1.98 7.35 4.29
CA GLY A 105 -2.81 7.52 5.48
C GLY A 105 -2.49 8.80 6.23
N THR A 106 -1.21 9.15 6.38
CA THR A 106 -0.84 10.42 7.03
C THR A 106 -1.28 11.63 6.24
N ILE A 107 -1.13 11.62 4.91
CA ILE A 107 -1.59 12.75 4.09
C ILE A 107 -3.11 12.87 4.18
N GLY A 108 -3.83 11.74 4.17
CA GLY A 108 -5.29 11.72 4.35
C GLY A 108 -5.74 12.31 5.69
N ILE A 109 -5.08 11.94 6.80
CA ILE A 109 -5.40 12.49 8.12
C ILE A 109 -5.18 14.00 8.15
N VAL A 110 -4.06 14.49 7.60
CA VAL A 110 -3.76 15.94 7.56
C VAL A 110 -4.81 16.70 6.75
N VAL A 111 -5.21 16.18 5.57
CA VAL A 111 -6.25 16.80 4.74
C VAL A 111 -7.59 16.85 5.47
N VAL A 112 -8.00 15.75 6.10
CA VAL A 112 -9.25 15.69 6.86
C VAL A 112 -9.23 16.63 8.06
N CYS A 113 -8.15 16.65 8.86
CA CYS A 113 -8.03 17.56 9.99
C CYS A 113 -8.07 19.03 9.56
N THR A 114 -7.41 19.37 8.45
CA THR A 114 -7.44 20.74 7.90
C THR A 114 -8.85 21.13 7.48
N PHE A 115 -9.56 20.24 6.78
CA PHE A 115 -10.92 20.48 6.32
C PHE A 115 -11.91 20.62 7.49
N VAL A 116 -11.81 19.74 8.49
CA VAL A 116 -12.64 19.81 9.71
C VAL A 116 -12.34 21.10 10.48
N GLY A 117 -11.08 21.52 10.57
CA GLY A 117 -10.71 22.78 11.20
C GLY A 117 -11.39 23.99 10.55
N VAL A 118 -11.33 24.09 9.22
CA VAL A 118 -11.98 25.17 8.47
C VAL A 118 -13.52 25.12 8.60
N ALA A 119 -14.12 23.93 8.54
CA ALA A 119 -15.56 23.80 8.71
C ALA A 119 -16.05 24.20 10.12
N ILE A 120 -15.24 23.96 11.15
CA ILE A 120 -15.56 24.37 12.53
C ILE A 120 -15.46 25.89 12.67
N ASP A 121 -14.42 26.50 12.08
CA ASP A 121 -14.21 27.96 12.05
C ASP A 121 -15.43 28.71 11.49
N GLU A 122 -16.02 28.20 10.40
CA GLU A 122 -17.23 28.81 9.83
C GLU A 122 -18.48 28.66 10.72
N VAL A 123 -18.62 27.55 11.44
CA VAL A 123 -19.84 27.20 12.17
C VAL A 123 -19.86 27.77 13.60
N VAL A 124 -18.69 27.86 14.25
CA VAL A 124 -18.59 28.16 15.69
C VAL A 124 -17.84 29.47 15.92
N ARG A 125 -18.53 30.61 15.82
CA ARG A 125 -17.94 31.97 15.95
C ARG A 125 -17.42 32.39 17.35
N SER A 126 -17.29 31.47 18.30
CA SER A 126 -17.06 31.81 19.71
C SER A 126 -16.34 30.67 20.42
N GLU A 127 -15.04 30.86 20.67
CA GLU A 127 -14.08 29.93 21.31
C GLU A 127 -13.48 28.83 20.41
N GLU A 128 -13.03 29.24 19.22
CA GLU A 128 -12.50 28.37 18.14
C GLU A 128 -11.17 27.67 18.50
N GLU A 129 -10.36 28.28 19.36
CA GLU A 129 -8.98 27.82 19.64
C GLU A 129 -8.94 26.41 20.24
N PHE A 130 -9.86 26.10 21.15
CA PHE A 130 -9.89 24.79 21.83
C PHE A 130 -10.36 23.66 20.90
N LEU A 131 -11.30 23.94 20.00
CA LEU A 131 -11.80 22.96 19.04
C LEU A 131 -10.76 22.63 17.97
N ILE A 132 -10.09 23.66 17.43
CA ILE A 132 -9.00 23.48 16.46
C ILE A 132 -7.86 22.68 17.11
N ALA A 133 -7.45 23.03 18.34
CA ALA A 133 -6.44 22.29 19.08
C ALA A 133 -6.84 20.82 19.29
N GLY A 134 -8.11 20.54 19.62
CA GLY A 134 -8.64 19.19 19.75
C GLY A 134 -8.53 18.36 18.46
N VAL A 135 -8.94 18.94 17.33
CA VAL A 135 -8.87 18.27 16.01
C VAL A 135 -7.43 17.97 15.60
N VAL A 136 -6.50 18.91 15.84
CA VAL A 136 -5.08 18.73 15.55
C VAL A 136 -4.48 17.61 16.40
N LEU A 137 -4.77 17.57 17.70
CA LEU A 137 -4.26 16.54 18.61
C LEU A 137 -4.77 15.13 18.25
N ILE A 138 -6.06 15.01 17.89
CA ILE A 138 -6.64 13.74 17.44
C ILE A 138 -5.97 13.28 16.13
N GLY A 139 -5.77 14.20 15.19
CA GLY A 139 -5.04 13.92 13.94
C GLY A 139 -3.62 13.44 14.18
N ALA A 140 -2.88 14.12 15.03
CA ALA A 140 -1.52 13.74 15.40
C ALA A 140 -1.46 12.35 16.05
N ALA A 141 -2.39 12.04 16.97
CA ALA A 141 -2.49 10.72 17.58
C ALA A 141 -2.75 9.61 16.54
N GLY A 142 -3.65 9.86 15.58
CA GLY A 142 -3.92 8.94 14.48
C GLY A 142 -2.69 8.66 13.60
N VAL A 143 -1.92 9.70 13.28
CA VAL A 143 -0.66 9.59 12.52
C VAL A 143 0.34 8.71 13.27
N VAL A 144 0.53 8.94 14.58
CA VAL A 144 1.46 8.15 15.41
C VAL A 144 1.03 6.68 15.48
N MET A 145 -0.25 6.40 15.73
CA MET A 145 -0.80 5.04 15.75
C MET A 145 -0.57 4.29 14.43
N LEU A 146 -0.78 4.99 13.31
CA LEU A 146 -0.61 4.43 11.97
C LEU A 146 0.86 4.14 11.65
N TRP A 147 1.79 5.02 12.02
CA TRP A 147 3.22 4.76 11.92
C TRP A 147 3.70 3.66 12.86
N LEU A 148 3.17 3.59 14.09
CA LEU A 148 3.52 2.53 15.04
C LEU A 148 3.14 1.15 14.48
N SER A 149 1.95 1.02 13.90
CA SER A 149 1.52 -0.22 13.23
C SER A 149 2.40 -0.56 12.03
N ALA A 150 2.74 0.45 11.21
CA ALA A 150 3.64 0.28 10.07
C ALA A 150 5.05 -0.17 10.49
N VAL A 151 5.61 0.44 11.53
CA VAL A 151 6.94 0.13 12.09
C VAL A 151 6.92 -1.24 12.76
N HIS A 152 5.90 -1.57 13.54
CA HIS A 152 5.79 -2.88 14.20
C HIS A 152 5.72 -4.00 13.16
N LYS A 153 4.95 -3.78 12.09
CA LYS A 153 4.85 -4.75 11.00
C LYS A 153 6.14 -4.83 10.17
N ALA A 154 6.78 -3.70 9.88
CA ALA A 154 8.08 -3.67 9.22
C ALA A 154 9.17 -4.38 10.04
N ARG A 155 9.16 -4.23 11.38
CA ARG A 155 10.05 -4.93 12.29
C ARG A 155 9.75 -6.43 12.37
N ARG A 156 8.48 -6.85 12.32
CA ARG A 156 8.11 -8.27 12.24
C ARG A 156 8.56 -8.95 10.94
N HIS A 157 8.77 -8.18 9.87
CA HIS A 157 9.26 -8.70 8.58
C HIS A 157 10.78 -8.51 8.39
N ARG A 158 11.48 -7.85 9.33
CA ARG A 158 12.95 -7.75 9.35
C ARG A 158 13.50 -8.58 10.51
N ALA A 159 13.92 -9.80 10.20
CA ALA A 159 15.22 -10.37 10.58
C ALA A 159 15.17 -11.90 10.41
N VAL A 160 15.06 -12.35 9.16
CA VAL A 160 15.77 -13.58 8.82
C VAL A 160 17.23 -13.24 8.64
N VAL A 161 17.56 -12.05 8.15
CA VAL A 161 18.94 -11.67 7.88
C VAL A 161 19.46 -10.80 9.04
N GLY A 162 20.50 -11.26 9.73
CA GLY A 162 21.18 -10.53 10.81
C GLY A 162 21.96 -9.32 10.29
N ALA A 163 22.65 -8.60 11.20
CA ALA A 163 23.50 -7.46 10.83
C ALA A 163 24.63 -7.84 9.85
N ASP A 164 24.98 -9.12 9.82
CA ASP A 164 26.08 -9.69 9.01
C ASP A 164 25.63 -10.14 7.61
N ASP A 165 24.41 -9.77 7.19
CA ASP A 165 23.76 -10.24 5.94
C ASP A 165 23.57 -11.78 5.87
N LEU A 166 23.70 -12.47 7.00
CA LEU A 166 23.49 -13.92 7.13
C LEU A 166 22.06 -14.25 7.57
N VAL A 167 21.46 -15.26 6.96
CA VAL A 167 20.17 -15.83 7.34
C VAL A 167 20.30 -16.50 8.73
N ASN A 168 19.77 -15.84 9.76
CA ASN A 168 19.52 -16.36 11.09
C ASN A 168 18.52 -17.52 11.04
N VAL A 169 19.02 -18.74 11.16
CA VAL A 169 18.21 -19.96 11.28
C VAL A 169 18.27 -20.42 12.72
N PHE A 170 17.12 -20.60 13.37
CA PHE A 170 17.05 -21.10 14.76
C PHE A 170 16.48 -22.51 14.81
N CYS A 171 16.94 -23.34 15.75
CA CYS A 171 16.35 -24.65 15.97
C CYS A 171 14.91 -24.49 16.49
N PRO A 172 13.89 -25.12 15.87
CA PRO A 172 12.49 -24.96 16.30
C PRO A 172 12.17 -25.63 17.65
N GLU A 173 13.00 -26.57 18.10
CA GLU A 173 12.79 -27.31 19.35
C GLU A 173 13.42 -26.60 20.56
N CYS A 174 14.62 -26.02 20.40
CA CYS A 174 15.36 -25.41 21.52
C CYS A 174 15.74 -23.94 21.33
N GLY A 175 15.55 -23.35 20.14
CA GLY A 175 15.88 -21.96 19.85
C GLY A 175 17.36 -21.67 19.58
N TYR A 176 18.25 -22.68 19.57
CA TYR A 176 19.68 -22.49 19.29
C TYR A 176 19.93 -21.96 17.87
N SER A 177 20.87 -21.02 17.71
CA SER A 177 21.26 -20.48 16.40
C SER A 177 22.04 -21.53 15.60
N MET A 178 21.55 -21.90 14.43
CA MET A 178 22.19 -22.90 13.56
C MET A 178 23.07 -22.26 12.47
N ILE A 179 23.38 -20.97 12.59
CA ILE A 179 24.23 -20.24 11.65
C ILE A 179 25.67 -20.73 11.79
N GLY A 180 26.33 -21.00 10.66
CA GLY A 180 27.73 -21.41 10.63
C GLY A 180 27.99 -22.88 10.96
N LEU A 181 26.95 -23.69 11.22
CA LEU A 181 27.12 -25.13 11.33
C LEU A 181 27.13 -25.78 9.94
N HIS A 182 28.09 -26.68 9.74
CA HIS A 182 28.19 -27.47 8.50
C HIS A 182 27.21 -28.64 8.45
N GLU A 183 26.73 -29.10 9.61
CA GLU A 183 25.80 -30.21 9.72
C GLU A 183 24.40 -29.71 10.09
N PRO A 184 23.32 -30.25 9.49
CA PRO A 184 21.95 -29.83 9.78
C PRO A 184 21.40 -30.52 11.04
N ARG A 185 22.22 -30.56 12.10
CA ARG A 185 21.90 -31.15 13.40
C ARG A 185 22.14 -30.12 14.49
N CYS A 186 21.17 -29.97 15.38
CA CYS A 186 21.33 -29.08 16.51
C CYS A 186 22.27 -29.70 17.56
N PRO A 187 23.32 -29.00 18.01
CA PRO A 187 24.25 -29.51 19.02
C PRO A 187 23.62 -29.60 20.42
N GLU A 188 22.63 -28.76 20.71
CA GLU A 188 21.98 -28.70 22.02
C GLU A 188 20.93 -29.81 22.21
N CYS A 189 19.98 -29.96 21.28
CA CYS A 189 18.90 -30.96 21.41
C CYS A 189 19.13 -32.23 20.60
N GLY A 190 20.16 -32.27 19.76
CA GLY A 190 20.48 -33.42 18.91
C GLY A 190 19.52 -33.63 17.72
N ALA A 191 18.47 -32.81 17.59
CA ALA A 191 17.50 -32.92 16.51
C ALA A 191 18.13 -32.64 15.15
N THR A 192 17.88 -33.54 14.20
CA THR A 192 18.29 -33.42 12.80
C THR A 192 17.12 -32.89 11.99
N PHE A 193 17.35 -31.83 11.22
CA PHE A 193 16.34 -31.28 10.32
C PHE A 193 16.86 -31.32 8.89
N THR A 194 15.96 -31.39 7.93
CA THR A 194 16.33 -31.00 6.57
C THR A 194 16.28 -29.47 6.46
N LEU A 195 17.07 -28.87 5.57
CA LEU A 195 17.01 -27.43 5.29
C LEU A 195 15.57 -27.00 4.96
N ASP A 196 14.88 -27.84 4.20
CA ASP A 196 13.49 -27.62 3.77
C ASP A 196 12.50 -27.64 4.95
N GLU A 197 12.71 -28.52 5.94
CA GLU A 197 11.90 -28.57 7.15
C GLU A 197 12.15 -27.36 8.05
N LEU A 198 13.41 -26.90 8.18
CA LEU A 198 13.74 -25.67 8.91
C LEU A 198 13.06 -24.45 8.28
N ILE A 199 13.16 -24.32 6.96
CA ILE A 199 12.53 -23.25 6.18
C ILE A 199 11.01 -23.28 6.34
N ARG A 200 10.38 -24.46 6.32
CA ARG A 200 8.93 -24.59 6.53
C ARG A 200 8.52 -24.25 7.96
N ARG A 201 9.21 -24.79 8.98
CA ARG A 201 8.88 -24.56 10.39
C ARG A 201 9.10 -23.11 10.82
N GLN A 202 10.04 -22.41 10.19
CA GLN A 202 10.31 -20.97 10.41
C GLN A 202 9.49 -20.06 9.49
N ASN A 203 8.59 -20.62 8.67
CA ASN A 203 7.78 -19.88 7.69
C ASN A 203 8.59 -19.03 6.68
N TYR A 204 9.84 -19.41 6.38
CA TYR A 204 10.68 -18.72 5.38
C TYR A 204 10.16 -18.89 3.95
N ALA A 205 9.45 -19.99 3.67
CA ALA A 205 8.90 -20.31 2.36
C ALA A 205 7.87 -19.28 1.81
N ALA A 206 7.38 -18.36 2.64
CA ALA A 206 6.41 -17.35 2.21
C ALA A 206 7.03 -16.12 1.51
N HIS A 207 8.37 -15.95 1.53
CA HIS A 207 9.00 -14.71 1.05
C HIS A 207 9.91 -14.81 -0.18
N GLU A 208 10.41 -16.00 -0.55
CA GLU A 208 11.37 -16.14 -1.67
C GLU A 208 10.76 -16.42 -3.04
N ARG A 209 9.50 -16.87 -3.10
CA ARG A 209 8.82 -17.15 -4.38
C ARG A 209 8.85 -15.97 -5.38
N PRO A 210 8.63 -14.70 -5.01
CA PRO A 210 8.57 -13.61 -5.99
C PRO A 210 9.93 -13.28 -6.62
N LEU A 211 11.06 -13.47 -5.91
CA LEU A 211 12.39 -13.18 -6.45
C LEU A 211 12.87 -14.26 -7.42
N ILE A 212 12.66 -15.54 -7.08
CA ILE A 212 13.03 -16.65 -7.98
C ILE A 212 12.12 -16.66 -9.22
N ASP A 213 10.83 -16.32 -9.07
CA ASP A 213 9.94 -16.16 -10.23
C ASP A 213 10.28 -14.93 -11.08
N ALA A 214 10.70 -13.81 -10.48
CA ALA A 214 11.14 -12.64 -11.22
C ALA A 214 12.46 -12.90 -11.96
N ALA A 215 13.44 -13.54 -11.30
CA ALA A 215 14.71 -13.91 -11.91
C ALA A 215 14.54 -14.94 -13.03
N ALA A 216 13.70 -15.97 -12.83
CA ALA A 216 13.36 -16.95 -13.88
C ALA A 216 12.69 -16.28 -15.10
N ARG A 217 11.81 -15.29 -14.87
CA ARG A 217 11.18 -14.51 -15.96
C ARG A 217 12.17 -13.59 -16.69
N LEU A 218 13.10 -12.94 -15.96
CA LEU A 218 14.13 -12.10 -16.57
C LEU A 218 15.13 -12.91 -17.38
N MET A 219 15.43 -14.14 -16.95
CA MET A 219 16.30 -15.05 -17.69
C MET A 219 15.59 -15.84 -18.81
N GLY A 220 14.30 -15.56 -19.07
CA GLY A 220 13.53 -16.26 -20.10
C GLY A 220 13.33 -17.76 -19.83
N ILE A 221 13.58 -18.23 -18.60
CA ILE A 221 13.40 -19.62 -18.20
C ILE A 221 11.90 -19.81 -17.97
N GLN A 222 11.20 -20.29 -19.00
CA GLN A 222 9.86 -20.82 -18.81
C GLN A 222 9.96 -22.03 -17.88
N ARG A 223 9.48 -21.88 -16.64
CA ARG A 223 9.25 -23.04 -15.78
C ARG A 223 8.28 -23.96 -16.52
N GLY A 224 8.73 -25.17 -16.82
CA GLY A 224 7.84 -26.25 -17.25
C GLY A 224 6.69 -26.42 -16.25
N PRO A 225 5.56 -27.02 -16.67
CA PRO A 225 4.42 -27.25 -15.80
C PRO A 225 4.90 -27.86 -14.50
N ALA A 226 4.48 -27.28 -13.37
CA ALA A 226 4.90 -27.69 -12.04
C ALA A 226 4.85 -29.22 -11.96
N VAL A 227 6.02 -29.85 -11.86
CA VAL A 227 6.12 -31.29 -11.69
C VAL A 227 5.36 -31.57 -10.40
N ARG A 228 4.17 -32.15 -10.55
CA ARG A 228 3.39 -32.67 -9.43
C ARG A 228 4.27 -33.78 -8.86
N ILE A 229 4.98 -33.47 -7.77
CA ILE A 229 5.70 -34.47 -7.00
C ILE A 229 4.60 -35.35 -6.41
N GLU A 230 4.27 -36.43 -7.10
CA GLU A 230 3.44 -37.48 -6.53
C GLU A 230 4.16 -37.97 -5.27
N PRO A 231 3.48 -38.04 -4.12
CA PRO A 231 4.09 -38.52 -2.91
C PRO A 231 4.70 -39.91 -3.20
N PRO A 232 5.93 -40.18 -2.74
CA PRO A 232 6.59 -41.45 -3.01
C PRO A 232 5.66 -42.57 -2.54
N ALA A 233 5.30 -43.49 -3.44
CA ALA A 233 4.33 -44.57 -3.20
C ALA A 233 4.59 -45.36 -1.90
N ARG A 234 5.84 -45.38 -1.40
CA ARG A 234 6.22 -46.00 -0.12
C ARG A 234 5.59 -45.37 1.12
N ALA A 235 5.09 -44.13 1.06
CA ALA A 235 4.41 -43.50 2.20
C ALA A 235 2.97 -43.99 2.38
N ALA A 236 2.31 -44.47 1.31
CA ALA A 236 0.97 -45.04 1.39
C ALA A 236 0.99 -46.39 2.12
N ASP A 237 1.95 -47.26 1.81
CA ASP A 237 2.08 -48.59 2.42
C ASP A 237 2.39 -48.55 3.92
N ALA A 238 3.09 -47.51 4.39
CA ALA A 238 3.43 -47.34 5.80
C ALA A 238 2.24 -46.81 6.64
N ALA A 239 1.30 -46.10 6.02
CA ALA A 239 0.08 -45.66 6.69
C ALA A 239 -0.92 -46.82 6.84
N GLU A 240 -1.01 -47.70 5.84
CA GLU A 240 -1.89 -48.88 5.87
C GLU A 240 -1.44 -49.92 6.92
N LYS A 241 -0.12 -50.14 7.08
CA LYS A 241 0.44 -51.00 8.13
C LYS A 241 0.34 -50.47 9.56
N ARG A 242 -0.07 -49.21 9.76
CA ARG A 242 -0.32 -48.64 11.10
C ARG A 242 -1.80 -48.60 11.48
N ALA A 243 -2.69 -48.82 10.52
CA ALA A 243 -4.14 -48.87 10.73
C ALA A 243 -4.68 -50.31 10.90
N SER A 244 -3.81 -51.31 10.77
CA SER A 244 -4.05 -52.74 11.01
C SER A 244 -3.27 -53.20 12.24
#